data_AF-A0A838IKS2-F1
#
_entry.id   AF-A0A838IKS2-F1
#
_cell.length_a   1.000
_cell.length_b   1.000
_cell.length_c   1.000
_cell.angle_alpha   90.00
_cell.angle_beta   90.00
_cell.angle_gamma   90.00
#
_symmetry.space_group_name_H-M   'P 1'
#
loop_
_entity.id
_entity.type
_entity.pdbx_description
1 polymer ?
#
loop_
_entity_poly.entity_id
_entity_poly.type
_entity_poly.pdbx_seq_one_letter_code
_entity_poly.pdbx_strand_id
1 'polypeptide(L)' 'MIRTQVYLTTDEKKSLEELAERTGRSQSELIREAIDSYLEATATTRRPRQLEQAFGIWSDREELPDLRELRSEWERSDG' A
#
# COMPACT_ATOMS: atom_id res chain seq x y z
N MET A 1 19.98 1.51 10.29
CA MET A 1 19.36 0.34 10.92
C MET A 1 19.25 0.58 12.41
N ILE A 2 18.05 0.44 12.99
CA ILE A 2 17.82 0.49 14.44
C ILE A 2 17.76 -0.96 14.94
N ARG A 3 18.42 -1.27 16.06
CA ARG A 3 18.37 -2.61 16.65
C ARG A 3 17.00 -2.82 17.30
N THR A 4 16.24 -3.76 16.77
CA THR A 4 14.94 -4.16 17.31
C THR A 4 14.97 -5.63 17.67
N GLN A 5 14.48 -5.97 18.86
CA GLN A 5 14.29 -7.35 19.28
C GLN A 5 12.85 -7.77 18.94
N VAL A 6 12.72 -8.92 18.29
CA VAL A 6 11.43 -9.54 17.94
C VAL A 6 11.39 -10.96 18.51
N TYR A 7 10.22 -11.37 18.98
CA TYR A 7 9.98 -12.74 19.39
C TYR A 7 9.43 -13.53 18.20
N LEU A 8 10.01 -14.70 17.96
CA LEU A 8 9.57 -15.66 16.96
C LEU A 8 9.22 -16.95 17.66
N THR A 9 8.27 -17.69 17.10
CA THR A 9 8.05 -19.08 17.45
C THR A 9 9.27 -19.91 17.04
N THR A 10 9.40 -21.10 17.64
CA THR A 10 10.47 -22.04 17.30
C THR A 10 10.44 -22.41 15.81
N ASP A 11 9.25 -22.61 15.26
CA ASP A 11 9.05 -23.02 13.87
C ASP A 11 9.39 -21.90 12.89
N GLU A 12 9.03 -20.65 13.20
CA GLU A 12 9.44 -19.48 12.41
C GLU A 12 10.95 -19.30 12.40
N LYS A 13 11.61 -19.42 13.57
CA LYS A 13 13.08 -19.32 13.66
C LYS A 13 13.76 -20.39 12.82
N LYS A 14 13.29 -21.65 12.91
CA LYS A 14 13.84 -22.76 12.15
C LYS A 14 13.66 -22.55 10.64
N SER A 15 12.46 -22.15 10.23
CA SER A 15 12.15 -21.87 8.81
C SER A 15 13.01 -20.73 8.26
N LEU A 16 13.27 -19.70 9.08
CA LEU A 16 14.12 -18.57 8.72
C LEU A 16 15.59 -18.97 8.60
N GLU A 17 16.08 -19.85 9.48
CA GLU A 17 17.43 -20.44 9.40
C GLU A 17 17.60 -21.26 8.12
N GLU A 18 16.67 -22.15 7.82
CA GLU A 18 16.68 -22.96 6.59
C GLU A 18 16.63 -22.07 5.33
N LEU A 19 15.83 -20.99 5.35
CA LEU A 19 15.76 -20.05 4.23
C LEU A 19 17.06 -19.26 4.06
N ALA A 20 17.68 -18.82 5.15
CA ALA A 20 18.97 -18.15 5.14
C ALA A 20 20.05 -19.04 4.52
N GLU A 21 20.12 -20.31 4.94
CA GLU A 21 21.07 -21.29 4.40
C GLU A 21 20.83 -21.54 2.91
N ARG A 22 19.58 -21.73 2.50
CA ARG A 22 19.22 -21.99 1.09
C ARG A 22 19.49 -20.81 0.16
N THR A 23 19.40 -19.58 0.66
CA THR A 23 19.55 -18.37 -0.14
C THR A 23 20.93 -17.72 -0.03
N GLY A 24 21.75 -18.14 0.95
CA GLY A 24 23.03 -17.49 1.27
C GLY A 24 22.88 -16.10 1.88
N ARG A 25 21.67 -15.73 2.35
CA ARG A 25 21.33 -14.41 2.89
C ARG A 25 21.31 -14.45 4.41
N SER A 26 21.46 -13.29 5.05
CA SER A 26 21.35 -13.22 6.51
C SER A 26 19.88 -13.25 6.96
N GLN A 27 19.60 -13.84 8.13
CA GLN A 27 18.25 -13.82 8.71
C GLN A 27 17.71 -12.39 8.87
N SER A 28 18.56 -11.46 9.30
CA SER A 28 18.19 -10.04 9.43
C SER A 28 17.78 -9.40 8.11
N GLU A 29 18.36 -9.83 6.99
CA GLU A 29 17.99 -9.34 5.65
C GLU A 29 16.64 -9.89 5.21
N LEU A 30 16.40 -11.18 5.42
CA LEU A 30 15.12 -11.83 5.13
C LEU A 30 13.98 -11.25 5.97
N ILE A 31 14.20 -11.01 7.27
CA ILE A 31 13.20 -10.37 8.15
C ILE A 31 12.86 -8.97 7.62
N ARG A 32 13.86 -8.18 7.22
CA ARG A 32 13.62 -6.84 6.68
C ARG A 32 12.81 -6.89 5.39
N GLU A 33 13.20 -7.73 4.44
CA GLU A 33 12.47 -7.86 3.18
C GLU A 33 11.01 -8.27 3.41
N ALA A 34 10.76 -9.20 4.34
CA ALA A 34 9.40 -9.60 4.69
C ALA A 34 8.60 -8.43 5.28
N ILE A 35 9.20 -7.63 6.16
CA ILE A 35 8.57 -6.44 6.75
C ILE A 35 8.30 -5.39 5.65
N ASP A 36 9.27 -5.09 4.80
CA ASP A 36 9.15 -4.11 3.72
C ASP A 36 8.04 -4.52 2.74
N SER A 37 8.03 -5.79 2.33
CA SER A 37 7.00 -6.34 1.44
C SER A 37 5.60 -6.28 2.07
N TYR A 38 5.49 -6.56 3.37
CA TYR A 38 4.22 -6.47 4.10
C TYR A 38 3.74 -5.02 4.20
N LEU A 39 4.64 -4.08 4.49
CA LEU A 39 4.31 -2.66 4.56
C LEU A 39 3.90 -2.11 3.19
N GLU A 40 4.55 -2.52 2.11
CA GLU A 40 4.19 -2.11 0.75
C GLU A 40 2.81 -2.64 0.32
N ALA A 41 2.54 -3.93 0.60
CA ALA A 41 1.24 -4.55 0.33
C ALA A 41 0.10 -3.88 1.13
N THR A 42 0.36 -3.55 2.40
CA THR A 42 -0.62 -2.85 3.24
C THR A 42 -0.75 -1.36 2.90
N ALA A 43 0.32 -0.71 2.42
CA ALA A 43 0.28 0.66 1.93
C ALA A 43 -0.56 0.80 0.65
N THR A 44 -0.54 -0.19 -0.24
CA THR A 44 -1.43 -0.22 -1.43
C THR A 44 -2.91 -0.35 -1.04
N THR A 45 -3.19 -1.02 0.09
CA THR A 45 -4.55 -1.18 0.62
C THR A 45 -5.02 0.05 1.41
N ARG A 46 -4.11 0.81 2.02
CA ARG A 46 -4.42 2.15 2.52
C ARG A 46 -4.64 3.05 1.32
N ARG A 47 -5.86 3.58 1.14
CA ARG A 47 -6.06 4.69 0.22
C ARG A 47 -4.99 5.74 0.55
N PRO A 48 -4.23 6.25 -0.44
CA PRO A 48 -3.32 7.35 -0.22
C PRO A 48 -4.07 8.43 0.55
N ARG A 49 -3.53 8.88 1.68
CA ARG A 49 -4.14 9.97 2.46
C ARG A 49 -4.37 11.22 1.60
N GLN A 50 -3.65 11.35 0.47
CA GLN A 50 -3.91 12.35 -0.56
C GLN A 50 -5.21 12.11 -1.35
N LEU A 51 -5.58 10.86 -1.66
CA LEU A 51 -6.87 10.53 -2.27
C LEU A 51 -8.03 10.74 -1.30
N GLU A 52 -7.83 10.46 0.01
CA GLU A 52 -8.82 10.81 1.03
C GLU A 52 -8.99 12.33 1.16
N GLN A 53 -7.90 13.10 1.05
CA GLN A 53 -7.97 14.56 1.00
C GLN A 53 -8.58 15.08 -0.30
N ALA A 54 -8.42 14.37 -1.42
CA ALA A 54 -9.03 14.72 -2.72
C ALA A 54 -10.53 14.38 -2.78
N PHE A 55 -10.96 13.35 -2.06
CA PHE A 55 -12.37 13.00 -1.87
C PHE A 55 -13.06 14.11 -1.09
N GLY A 56 -13.87 14.92 -1.80
CA GLY A 56 -14.62 16.03 -1.19
C GLY A 56 -14.09 17.43 -1.51
N ILE A 57 -12.92 17.59 -2.14
CA ILE A 57 -12.43 18.93 -2.61
C ILE A 57 -13.45 19.63 -3.52
N TRP A 58 -14.24 18.84 -4.22
CA TRP A 58 -15.29 19.30 -5.13
C TRP A 58 -16.68 19.29 -4.47
N SER A 59 -16.87 18.65 -3.31
CA SER A 59 -18.17 18.65 -2.62
C SER A 59 -18.55 20.00 -2.03
N ASP A 60 -17.57 20.79 -1.60
CA ASP A 60 -17.80 22.10 -0.96
C ASP A 60 -17.75 23.28 -1.97
N ARG A 61 -17.67 23.00 -3.27
CA ARG A 61 -17.72 24.03 -4.31
C ARG A 61 -19.15 24.16 -4.81
N GLU A 62 -19.84 25.21 -4.39
CA GLU A 62 -21.20 25.54 -4.85
C GLU A 62 -21.25 25.96 -6.33
N GLU A 63 -20.11 26.30 -6.93
CA GLU A 63 -19.99 26.74 -8.32
C GLU A 63 -19.77 25.60 -9.33
N LEU A 64 -20.02 24.35 -8.94
CA LEU A 64 -19.89 23.24 -9.88
C LEU A 64 -21.10 23.15 -10.81
N PRO A 65 -20.89 23.12 -12.14
CA PRO A 65 -21.97 22.81 -13.07
C PRO A 65 -22.55 21.42 -12.76
N ASP A 66 -23.81 21.19 -13.12
CA ASP A 66 -24.46 19.90 -12.91
C ASP A 66 -23.61 18.79 -13.56
N LEU A 67 -22.99 17.97 -12.71
CA LEU A 67 -22.06 16.92 -13.13
C LEU A 67 -22.74 15.89 -14.05
N ARG A 68 -24.07 15.79 -14.00
CA ARG A 68 -24.85 14.95 -14.92
C ARG A 68 -24.93 15.56 -16.31
N GLU A 69 -25.05 16.88 -16.40
CA GLU A 69 -25.09 17.60 -17.66
C GLU A 69 -23.73 17.49 -18.37
N LEU A 70 -22.63 17.70 -17.63
CA LEU A 70 -21.26 17.55 -18.13
C LEU A 70 -20.97 16.13 -18.66
N ARG A 71 -21.46 15.10 -17.96
CA ARG A 71 -21.33 13.70 -18.40
C ARG A 71 -22.07 13.45 -19.71
N SER A 72 -23.26 14.04 -19.86
CA SER A 72 -24.06 13.87 -21.07
C SER A 72 -23.46 14.59 -22.29
N GLU A 73 -22.71 15.69 -22.11
CA GLU A 73 -22.00 16.37 -23.21
C GLU A 73 -20.82 15.57 -23.74
N TRP A 74 -20.09 14.89 -22.85
CA TRP A 74 -18.99 14.00 -23.23
C TRP A 74 -19.50 12.78 -24.01
N GLU A 75 -20.60 12.17 -23.57
CA GLU A 75 -21.24 11.06 -24.29
C GLU A 75 -21.78 11.47 -25.68
N ARG A 76 -22.09 12.76 -25.89
CA ARG A 76 -22.50 13.30 -27.20
C ARG A 76 -21.33 13.67 -28.11
N SER A 77 -20.13 13.85 -27.55
CA SER A 77 -18.93 14.25 -28.31
C SER A 77 -18.10 13.05 -28.80
N ASP A 78 -18.39 11.84 -28.30
CA ASP A 78 -17.82 10.56 -28.76
C ASP A 78 -18.66 9.88 -29.87
N GLY A 79 -19.54 10.64 -30.55
CA GLY A 79 -20.37 10.19 -31.68
C GLY A 79 -19.86 10.66 -33.03
#